data_AF-A0A7V4NJ12-F1
#
_entry.id   AF-A0A7V4NJ12-F1
#
_cell.length_a   1.000
_cell.length_b   1.000
_cell.length_c   1.000
_cell.angle_alpha   90.00
_cell.angle_beta   90.00
_cell.angle_gamma   90.00
#
_symmetry.space_group_name_H-M   'P 1'
#
loop_
_entity.id
_entity.type
_entity.pdbx_description
1 polymer ?
#
loop_
_entity_poly.entity_id
_entity_poly.type
_entity_poly.pdbx_seq_one_letter_code
_entity_poly.pdbx_strand_id
1 'polypeptide(L)'
;MPKPYRRLLRAALPRLDERAAELLEFVLLRDGDVGTAAAAARALRLADAPAVNDLLRRAGLPAFHRLAAWVRVIEWVVTWEQDGTSLCRQALDAGRDPAACYRTVQAVTGVPWRTLQRRGSAWALMELLARCGSSQRGARRAAAGAS
;
A
#
# COMPACT_ATOMS: atom_id res chain seq x y z
N MET A 1 14.94 -12.24 1.25
CA MET A 1 14.82 -11.65 2.61
C MET A 1 13.51 -10.86 2.68
N PRO A 2 12.61 -11.10 3.64
CA PRO A 2 11.43 -10.25 3.81
C PRO A 2 11.87 -8.83 4.13
N LYS A 3 11.43 -7.84 3.35
CA LYS A 3 11.89 -6.46 3.51
C LYS A 3 11.40 -5.87 4.85
N PRO A 4 12.23 -5.08 5.55
CA PRO A 4 12.01 -4.69 6.95
C PRO A 4 10.69 -3.94 7.18
N TYR A 5 10.20 -3.19 6.18
CA TYR A 5 8.94 -2.45 6.26
C TYR A 5 7.71 -3.34 6.45
N ARG A 6 7.73 -4.61 6.00
CA ARG A 6 6.61 -5.54 6.19
C ARG A 6 6.34 -5.79 7.68
N ARG A 7 7.39 -6.00 8.46
CA ARG A 7 7.29 -6.18 9.92
C ARG A 7 6.80 -4.89 10.61
N LEU A 8 7.29 -3.74 10.18
CA LEU A 8 6.88 -2.45 10.72
C LEU A 8 5.40 -2.16 10.45
N LEU A 9 4.90 -2.45 9.24
CA LEU A 9 3.48 -2.28 8.90
C LEU A 9 2.57 -3.16 9.77
N ARG A 10 2.94 -4.43 9.98
CA ARG A 10 2.19 -5.33 10.87
C ARG A 10 2.16 -4.81 12.30
N ALA A 11 3.32 -4.39 12.83
CA ALA A 11 3.44 -3.89 14.20
C ALA A 11 2.63 -2.60 14.41
N ALA A 12 2.55 -1.75 13.39
CA ALA A 12 1.83 -0.48 13.45
C ALA A 12 0.32 -0.60 13.18
N LEU A 13 -0.16 -1.76 12.70
CA LEU A 13 -1.57 -2.06 12.46
C LEU A 13 -2.06 -3.27 13.31
N PRO A 14 -1.91 -3.25 14.64
CA PRO A 14 -2.13 -4.43 15.49
C PRO A 14 -3.60 -4.82 15.66
N ARG A 15 -4.54 -4.00 15.17
CA ARG A 15 -5.99 -4.16 15.36
C ARG A 15 -6.74 -4.57 14.10
N LEU A 16 -6.05 -5.10 13.09
CA LEU A 16 -6.72 -5.63 11.91
C LEU A 16 -7.43 -6.94 12.27
N ASP A 17 -8.66 -7.10 11.78
CA ASP A 17 -9.29 -8.41 11.77
C ASP A 17 -8.49 -9.39 10.88
N GLU A 18 -8.69 -10.69 11.10
CA GLU A 18 -7.91 -11.74 10.42
C GLU A 18 -7.98 -11.63 8.89
N ARG A 19 -9.14 -11.27 8.34
CA ARG A 19 -9.34 -11.15 6.88
C ARG A 19 -8.66 -9.91 6.31
N ALA A 20 -8.74 -8.79 7.00
CA ALA A 20 -8.05 -7.57 6.61
C ALA A 20 -6.53 -7.73 6.73
N ALA A 21 -6.05 -8.46 7.74
CA ALA A 21 -4.65 -8.84 7.88
C ALA A 21 -4.20 -9.75 6.73
N GLU A 22 -4.97 -10.78 6.38
CA GLU A 22 -4.69 -11.68 5.25
C GLU A 22 -4.62 -10.90 3.92
N LEU A 23 -5.55 -9.97 3.69
CA LEU A 23 -5.55 -9.10 2.52
C LEU A 23 -4.33 -8.17 2.48
N LEU A 24 -3.95 -7.58 3.62
CA LEU A 24 -2.73 -6.77 3.72
C LEU A 24 -1.49 -7.61 3.41
N GLU A 25 -1.41 -8.82 3.96
CA GLU A 25 -0.32 -9.76 3.69
C GLU A 25 -0.23 -10.13 2.22
N PHE A 26 -1.37 -10.40 1.58
CA PHE A 26 -1.42 -10.65 0.14
C PHE A 26 -0.81 -9.50 -0.68
N VAL A 27 -1.08 -8.24 -0.28
CA VAL A 27 -0.49 -7.06 -0.92
C VAL A 27 1.01 -6.93 -0.64
N LEU A 28 1.42 -7.14 0.61
CA LEU A 28 2.82 -7.04 1.01
C LEU A 28 3.68 -8.12 0.36
N LEU A 29 3.21 -9.36 0.28
CA LEU A 29 3.93 -10.48 -0.31
C LEU A 29 4.21 -10.29 -1.80
N ARG A 30 3.37 -9.48 -2.48
CA ARG A 30 3.51 -9.16 -3.90
C ARG A 30 4.08 -7.78 -4.16
N ASP A 31 4.60 -7.12 -3.13
CA ASP A 31 5.22 -5.78 -3.22
C ASP A 31 4.29 -4.76 -3.91
N GLY A 32 2.98 -4.88 -3.67
CA GLY A 32 1.96 -4.03 -4.26
C GLY A 32 1.61 -4.37 -5.72
N ASP A 33 2.17 -5.42 -6.31
CA ASP A 33 1.84 -5.89 -7.66
C ASP A 33 0.74 -6.97 -7.64
N VAL A 34 -0.44 -6.52 -7.25
CA VAL A 34 -1.57 -7.40 -6.93
C VAL A 34 -2.68 -7.44 -7.99
N GLY A 35 -2.47 -6.80 -9.15
CA GLY A 35 -3.49 -6.70 -10.18
C GLY A 35 -4.75 -5.97 -9.70
N THR A 36 -5.93 -6.51 -10.00
CA THR A 36 -7.22 -5.88 -9.68
C THR A 36 -7.80 -6.36 -8.36
N ALA A 37 -8.72 -5.57 -7.78
CA ALA A 37 -9.47 -5.99 -6.59
C ALA A 37 -10.28 -7.27 -6.84
N ALA A 38 -10.77 -7.51 -8.05
CA ALA A 38 -11.46 -8.75 -8.41
C ALA A 38 -10.51 -9.97 -8.39
N ALA A 39 -9.26 -9.80 -8.83
CA ALA A 39 -8.25 -10.85 -8.74
C ALA A 39 -7.88 -11.15 -7.27
N ALA A 40 -7.78 -10.12 -6.44
CA ALA A 40 -7.57 -10.27 -5.00
C ALA A 40 -8.75 -10.95 -4.31
N ALA A 41 -9.99 -10.57 -4.66
CA ALA A 41 -11.20 -11.20 -4.13
C ALA A 41 -11.19 -12.70 -4.40
N ARG A 42 -10.88 -13.11 -5.64
CA ARG A 42 -10.76 -14.51 -6.02
C ARG A 42 -9.67 -15.24 -5.25
N ALA A 43 -8.50 -14.61 -5.10
CA ALA A 43 -7.37 -15.20 -4.37
C ALA A 43 -7.69 -15.44 -2.88
N LEU A 44 -8.51 -14.56 -2.29
CA LEU A 44 -8.87 -14.58 -0.86
C LEU A 44 -10.26 -15.16 -0.58
N ARG A 45 -10.91 -15.73 -1.61
CA ARG A 45 -12.27 -16.30 -1.55
C ARG A 45 -13.31 -15.32 -0.99
N LEU A 46 -13.20 -14.06 -1.37
CA LEU A 46 -14.21 -13.02 -1.13
C LEU A 46 -15.20 -12.99 -2.29
N ALA A 47 -16.42 -12.50 -2.04
CA ALA A 47 -17.51 -12.51 -3.01
C ALA A 47 -17.15 -11.74 -4.30
N ASP A 48 -16.62 -10.53 -4.17
CA ASP A 48 -16.33 -9.64 -5.31
C ASP A 48 -15.32 -8.52 -4.97
N ALA A 49 -15.05 -7.66 -5.95
CA ALA A 49 -14.16 -6.51 -5.79
C ALA A 49 -14.67 -5.44 -4.79
N PRO A 50 -15.98 -5.10 -4.76
CA PRO A 50 -16.56 -4.29 -3.69
C PRO A 50 -16.27 -4.84 -2.28
N ALA A 51 -16.45 -6.14 -2.06
CA ALA A 51 -16.20 -6.77 -0.77
C ALA A 51 -14.76 -6.57 -0.25
N VAL A 52 -13.77 -6.52 -1.15
CA VAL A 52 -12.37 -6.19 -0.82
C VAL A 52 -12.27 -4.78 -0.25
N ASN A 53 -12.85 -3.79 -0.94
CA ASN A 53 -12.78 -2.40 -0.49
C ASN A 53 -13.59 -2.17 0.79
N ASP A 54 -14.72 -2.86 0.96
CA ASP A 54 -15.50 -2.80 2.19
C ASP A 54 -14.80 -3.44 3.38
N LEU A 55 -14.08 -4.54 3.16
CA LEU A 55 -13.21 -5.14 4.17
C LEU A 55 -12.12 -4.14 4.60
N LEU A 56 -11.39 -3.56 3.64
CA LEU A 56 -10.36 -2.55 3.93
C LEU A 56 -10.92 -1.33 4.65
N ARG A 57 -12.08 -0.82 4.20
CA ARG A 57 -12.74 0.34 4.80
C ARG A 57 -13.14 0.08 6.25
N ARG A 58 -13.70 -1.09 6.56
CA ARG A 58 -14.05 -1.48 7.94
C ARG A 58 -12.81 -1.61 8.82
N ALA A 59 -11.71 -2.09 8.26
CA ALA A 59 -10.42 -2.15 8.93
C ALA A 59 -9.70 -0.77 9.02
N GLY A 60 -10.30 0.28 8.45
CA GLY A 60 -9.72 1.62 8.37
C GLY A 60 -8.43 1.67 7.56
N LEU A 61 -8.35 0.89 6.49
CA LEU A 61 -7.29 0.91 5.51
C LEU A 61 -7.70 1.73 4.28
N PRO A 62 -6.75 2.21 3.46
CA PRO A 62 -7.04 2.77 2.16
C PRO A 62 -7.71 1.75 1.23
N ALA A 63 -8.42 2.23 0.22
CA ALA A 63 -8.95 1.38 -0.85
C ALA A 63 -7.84 0.53 -1.50
N PHE A 64 -8.20 -0.63 -2.02
CA PHE A 64 -7.25 -1.66 -2.46
C PHE A 64 -6.17 -1.13 -3.41
N HIS A 65 -6.58 -0.41 -4.46
CA HIS A 65 -5.64 0.15 -5.44
C HIS A 65 -4.67 1.15 -4.81
N ARG A 66 -5.11 1.96 -3.84
CA ARG A 66 -4.26 2.92 -3.12
C ARG A 66 -3.28 2.19 -2.21
N LEU A 67 -3.74 1.19 -1.47
CA LEU A 67 -2.88 0.40 -0.59
C LEU A 67 -1.77 -0.30 -1.40
N ALA A 68 -2.14 -0.96 -2.50
CA ALA A 68 -1.21 -1.60 -3.41
C ALA A 68 -0.18 -0.61 -3.99
N ALA A 69 -0.63 0.57 -4.41
CA ALA A 69 0.26 1.60 -4.95
C ALA A 69 1.22 2.14 -3.88
N TRP A 70 0.78 2.31 -2.63
CA TRP A 70 1.66 2.70 -1.52
C TRP A 70 2.73 1.65 -1.22
N VAL A 71 2.35 0.37 -1.13
CA VAL A 71 3.31 -0.71 -0.89
C VAL A 71 4.36 -0.76 -2.01
N ARG A 72 3.94 -0.59 -3.26
CA ARG A 72 4.84 -0.54 -4.42
C ARG A 72 5.79 0.66 -4.39
N VAL A 73 5.30 1.84 -3.99
CA VAL A 73 6.16 3.02 -3.85
C VAL A 73 7.19 2.81 -2.73
N ILE A 74 6.77 2.26 -1.58
CA ILE A 74 7.69 1.92 -0.48
C ILE A 74 8.75 0.94 -0.97
N GLU A 75 8.34 -0.09 -1.72
CA GLU A 75 9.26 -1.05 -2.32
C GLU A 75 10.30 -0.38 -3.20
N TRP A 76 9.88 0.53 -4.09
CA TRP A 76 10.81 1.24 -4.96
C TRP A 76 11.85 2.06 -4.19
N VAL A 77 11.41 2.75 -3.13
CA VAL A 77 12.30 3.55 -2.28
C VAL A 77 13.27 2.66 -1.51
N VAL A 78 12.79 1.53 -0.97
CA VAL A 78 13.66 0.59 -0.25
C VAL A 78 14.72 0.00 -1.18
N THR A 79 14.35 -0.37 -2.41
CA THR A 79 15.33 -0.82 -3.41
C THR A 79 16.36 0.27 -3.68
N TRP A 80 15.92 1.51 -3.91
CA TRP A 80 16.82 2.65 -4.08
C TRP A 80 17.77 2.85 -2.88
N GLU A 81 17.29 2.76 -1.64
CA GLU A 81 18.11 2.92 -0.43
C GLU A 81 19.11 1.77 -0.24
N GLN A 82 18.78 0.57 -0.70
CA GLN A 82 19.61 -0.63 -0.52
C GLN A 82 20.77 -0.70 -1.51
N ASP A 83 20.53 -0.36 -2.78
CA ASP A 83 21.51 -0.60 -3.85
C ASP A 83 21.66 0.57 -4.84
N GLY A 84 20.93 1.67 -4.65
CA GLY A 84 21.01 2.84 -5.55
C GLY A 84 20.32 2.63 -6.91
N THR A 85 19.53 1.57 -7.10
CA THR A 85 18.85 1.32 -8.37
C THR A 85 17.80 2.39 -8.63
N SER A 86 17.97 3.16 -9.71
CA SER A 86 17.03 4.21 -10.09
C SER A 86 15.63 3.66 -10.40
N LEU A 87 14.57 4.44 -10.14
CA LEU A 87 13.19 4.03 -10.47
C LEU A 87 13.01 3.68 -11.95
N CYS A 88 13.72 4.37 -12.85
CA CYS A 88 13.72 4.03 -14.27
C CYS A 88 14.21 2.60 -14.51
N ARG A 89 15.35 2.24 -13.91
CA ARG A 89 15.89 0.88 -14.03
C ARG A 89 14.96 -0.16 -13.42
N GLN A 90 14.44 0.09 -12.21
CA GLN A 90 13.47 -0.80 -11.57
C GLN A 90 12.21 -1.01 -12.42
N ALA A 91 11.72 0.04 -13.10
CA ALA A 91 10.56 -0.05 -13.99
C ALA A 91 10.87 -0.90 -15.22
N LEU A 92 12.01 -0.67 -15.88
CA LEU A 92 12.44 -1.44 -17.04
C LEU A 92 12.65 -2.91 -16.72
N ASP A 93 13.32 -3.22 -15.61
CA ASP A 93 13.57 -4.60 -15.16
C ASP A 93 12.25 -5.34 -14.85
N ALA A 94 11.22 -4.60 -14.43
CA ALA A 94 9.87 -5.12 -14.20
C ALA A 94 8.95 -5.09 -15.44
N GLY A 95 9.45 -4.68 -16.62
CA GLY A 95 8.65 -4.55 -17.84
C GLY A 95 7.56 -3.48 -17.79
N ARG A 96 7.75 -2.43 -16.99
CA ARG A 96 6.79 -1.33 -16.78
C ARG A 96 7.25 -0.04 -17.45
N ASP A 97 6.29 0.79 -17.86
CA ASP A 97 6.57 2.15 -18.34
C ASP A 97 7.18 3.00 -17.20
N PRO A 98 8.43 3.51 -17.35
CA PRO A 98 9.04 4.39 -16.35
C PRO A 98 8.20 5.63 -16.06
N ALA A 99 7.59 6.24 -17.08
CA ALA A 99 6.81 7.47 -16.91
C ALA A 99 5.56 7.22 -16.04
N ALA A 100 4.87 6.09 -16.22
CA ALA A 100 3.79 5.66 -15.36
C ALA A 100 4.24 5.44 -13.91
N CYS A 101 5.43 4.90 -13.69
CA CYS A 101 5.98 4.72 -12.34
C CYS A 101 6.24 6.06 -11.65
N TYR A 102 6.84 7.04 -12.34
CA TYR A 102 7.02 8.39 -11.81
C TYR A 102 5.69 9.09 -11.51
N ARG A 103 4.70 8.98 -12.41
CA ARG A 103 3.34 9.50 -12.18
C ARG A 103 2.70 8.84 -10.97
N THR A 104 2.87 7.53 -10.80
CA THR A 104 2.36 6.78 -9.65
C THR A 104 2.95 7.32 -8.35
N VAL A 105 4.26 7.53 -8.29
CA VAL A 105 4.92 8.11 -7.11
C VAL A 105 4.29 9.45 -6.74
N GLN A 106 4.17 10.36 -7.71
CA GLN A 106 3.62 11.69 -7.46
C GLN A 106 2.13 11.64 -7.07
N ALA A 107 1.32 10.81 -7.72
CA ALA A 107 -0.11 10.69 -7.44
C ALA A 107 -0.40 10.04 -6.07
N VAL A 108 0.50 9.17 -5.60
CA VAL A 108 0.35 8.45 -4.32
C VAL A 108 0.87 9.29 -3.17
N THR A 109 2.07 9.85 -3.31
CA THR A 109 2.79 10.52 -2.20
C THR A 109 2.61 12.04 -2.19
N GLY A 110 2.14 12.62 -3.28
CA GLY A 110 2.06 14.08 -3.47
C GLY A 110 3.41 14.73 -3.78
N VAL A 111 4.51 13.98 -3.86
CA VAL A 111 5.85 14.52 -4.14
C VAL A 111 6.54 13.79 -5.30
N PRO A 112 7.43 14.46 -6.04
CA PRO A 112 8.23 13.81 -7.08
C PRO A 112 9.20 12.76 -6.52
N TRP A 113 9.60 11.80 -7.36
CA TRP A 113 10.55 10.75 -6.99
C TRP A 113 11.84 11.27 -6.36
N ARG A 114 12.47 12.31 -6.92
CA ARG A 114 13.69 12.91 -6.35
C ARG A 114 13.50 13.41 -4.92
N THR A 115 12.33 13.98 -4.62
CA THR A 115 11.99 14.42 -3.26
C THR A 115 11.77 13.22 -2.35
N LEU A 116 11.09 12.20 -2.84
CA LEU A 116 10.84 10.96 -2.11
C LEU A 116 12.15 10.24 -1.75
N GLN A 117 13.10 10.13 -2.69
CA GLN A 117 14.43 9.54 -2.45
C GLN A 117 15.15 10.20 -1.28
N ARG A 118 15.03 11.52 -1.12
CA ARG A 118 15.65 12.26 -0.01
C ARG A 118 14.93 12.07 1.32
N ARG A 119 13.62 11.79 1.29
CA ARG A 119 12.81 11.55 2.50
C ARG A 119 12.91 10.11 2.99
N GLY A 120 13.15 9.18 2.07
CA GLY A 120 13.38 7.78 2.37
C GLY A 120 12.11 6.95 2.66
N SER A 121 12.33 5.65 2.82
CA SER A 121 11.25 4.66 3.00
C SER A 121 10.52 4.82 4.33
N ALA A 122 11.24 5.25 5.38
CA ALA A 122 10.66 5.52 6.70
C ALA A 122 9.59 6.62 6.62
N TRP A 123 9.84 7.70 5.88
CA TRP A 123 8.84 8.74 5.63
C TRP A 123 7.62 8.19 4.88
N ALA A 124 7.84 7.43 3.80
CA ALA A 124 6.76 6.85 3.01
C ALA A 124 5.88 5.90 3.85
N LEU A 125 6.50 5.14 4.76
CA LEU A 125 5.81 4.27 5.71
C LEU A 125 4.95 5.07 6.69
N MET A 126 5.50 6.12 7.31
CA MET A 126 4.74 6.98 8.23
C MET A 126 3.53 7.64 7.53
N GLU A 127 3.69 8.07 6.28
CA GLU A 127 2.61 8.63 5.47
C GLU A 127 1.50 7.62 5.16
N LEU A 128 1.85 6.36 4.88
CA LEU A 128 0.87 5.28 4.74
C LEU A 128 0.13 5.05 6.07
N LEU A 129 0.84 4.97 7.19
CA LEU A 129 0.25 4.76 8.51
C LEU A 129 -0.69 5.92 8.92
N ALA A 130 -0.31 7.16 8.63
CA ALA A 130 -1.17 8.33 8.87
C ALA A 130 -2.49 8.26 8.08
N ARG A 131 -2.46 7.71 6.86
CA ARG A 131 -3.65 7.47 6.04
C ARG A 131 -4.53 6.35 6.59
N CYS A 132 -3.92 5.27 7.08
CA CYS A 132 -4.66 4.23 7.81
C CYS A 132 -5.36 4.83 9.05
N GLY A 133 -4.65 5.59 9.89
CA GLY A 133 -5.25 6.24 11.07
C GLY A 133 -6.37 7.23 10.72
N SER A 134 -6.27 7.93 9.59
CA SER A 134 -7.33 8.84 9.12
C SER A 134 -8.56 8.09 8.61
N SER A 135 -8.36 6.98 7.91
CA SER A 135 -9.45 6.09 7.46
C SER A 135 -10.16 5.44 8.66
N GLN A 136 -9.42 4.98 9.67
CA GLN A 136 -9.97 4.47 10.93
C GLN A 136 -10.86 5.50 11.66
N ARG A 137 -10.43 6.77 11.73
CA ARG A 137 -11.24 7.86 12.32
C ARG A 137 -12.51 8.12 11.51
N GLY A 138 -12.43 8.12 10.18
CA GLY A 138 -13.59 8.27 9.31
C GLY A 138 -14.61 7.13 9.49
N ALA A 139 -14.14 5.89 9.51
CA ALA A 139 -14.97 4.70 9.74
C ALA A 139 -15.69 4.75 11.09
N ARG A 140 -15.00 5.15 12.17
CA ARG A 140 -15.61 5.32 13.50
C ARG A 140 -16.70 6.39 13.52
N ARG A 141 -16.49 7.53 12.85
CA ARG A 141 -17.51 8.59 12.76
C ARG A 141 -18.76 8.13 12.00
N ALA A 142 -18.59 7.37 10.92
CA ALA A 142 -19.71 6.80 10.16
C ALA A 142 -20.50 5.80 11.00
N ALA A 143 -19.83 4.97 11.82
CA ALA A 143 -20.50 4.02 12.70
C ALA A 143 -21.26 4.70 13.86
N ALA A 144 -20.75 5.82 14.40
CA ALA A 144 -21.39 6.55 15.49
C ALA A 144 -22.57 7.44 15.07
N GLY A 145 -22.69 7.77 13.77
CA GLY A 145 -23.80 8.57 13.22
C GLY A 145 -24.93 7.75 12.59
N ALA A 146 -24.85 6.42 12.64
CA ALA A 146 -25.85 5.50 12.11
C ALA A 146 -26.71 4.84 13.22
N SER A 147 -26.76 5.46 14.41
CA SER A 147 -27.55 5.03 15.56
C SER A 147 -28.69 5.99 15.83
#